data_AF-A0A539DXC5-F1
#
_entry.id   AF-A0A539DXC5-F1
#
_cell.length_a   1.000
_cell.length_b   1.000
_cell.length_c   1.000
_cell.angle_alpha   90.00
_cell.angle_beta   90.00
_cell.angle_gamma   90.00
#
_symmetry.space_group_name_H-M   'P 1'
#
loop_
_entity.id
_entity.type
_entity.pdbx_description
1 polymer ?
#
loop_
_entity_poly.entity_id
_entity_poly.type
_entity_poly.pdbx_seq_one_letter_code
_entity_poly.pdbx_strand_id
1 'polypeptide(L)' 'MRGDPSRQLTEAELHAETAPLLQPSLVLLARKWRRPATIAPVVSTRARCNELCSCGSGKKYKRCCG' A
#
# COMPACT_ATOMS: atom_id res chain seq x y z
N MET A 1 -34.83 14.51 -6.49
CA MET A 1 -33.64 14.51 -5.62
C MET A 1 -32.41 14.44 -6.53
N ARG A 2 -31.83 15.58 -6.93
CA ARG A 2 -30.61 15.61 -7.76
C ARG A 2 -29.43 15.82 -6.81
N GLY A 3 -28.56 14.81 -6.69
CA GLY A 3 -27.38 14.86 -5.83
C GLY A 3 -26.37 15.91 -6.33
N ASP A 4 -25.66 16.52 -5.38
CA ASP A 4 -24.62 17.53 -5.63
C ASP A 4 -23.42 16.89 -6.35
N PRO A 5 -23.05 17.33 -7.56
CA PRO A 5 -22.00 16.71 -8.37
C PRO A 5 -20.58 16.91 -7.83
N SER A 6 -20.39 17.67 -6.73
CA SER A 6 -19.07 17.97 -6.17
C SER A 6 -18.67 17.11 -4.98
N ARG A 7 -19.52 16.18 -4.52
CA ARG A 7 -19.19 15.30 -3.39
C ARG A 7 -18.18 14.24 -3.83
N GLN A 8 -16.94 14.35 -3.36
CA GLN A 8 -15.97 13.26 -3.48
C GLN A 8 -16.42 12.11 -2.59
N LEU A 9 -16.73 10.96 -3.18
CA LEU A 9 -17.00 9.73 -2.42
C LEU A 9 -15.69 9.25 -1.79
N THR A 10 -15.75 8.86 -0.53
CA THR A 10 -14.66 8.12 0.09
C THR A 10 -14.46 6.79 -0.62
N GLU A 11 -13.24 6.23 -0.58
CA GLU A 11 -12.93 4.94 -1.23
C GLU A 11 -13.87 3.82 -0.76
N ALA A 12 -14.27 3.85 0.52
CA ALA A 12 -15.21 2.91 1.11
C ALA A 12 -16.62 3.06 0.52
N GLU A 13 -17.12 4.29 0.37
CA GLU A 13 -18.44 4.55 -0.23
C GLU A 13 -18.44 4.16 -1.72
N LEU A 14 -17.38 4.51 -2.48
CA LEU A 14 -17.25 4.14 -3.88
C LEU A 14 -17.24 2.61 -4.06
N HIS A 15 -16.53 1.89 -3.19
CA HIS A 15 -16.54 0.44 -3.21
C HIS A 15 -17.91 -0.14 -2.86
N ALA A 16 -18.64 0.42 -1.88
CA ALA A 16 -19.96 -0.05 -1.51
C ALA A 16 -20.98 0.12 -2.66
N GLU A 17 -20.92 1.24 -3.38
CA GLU A 17 -21.78 1.50 -4.53
C GLU A 17 -21.41 0.67 -5.77
N THR A 18 -20.10 0.47 -6.02
CA THR A 18 -19.62 -0.20 -7.25
C THR A 18 -19.62 -1.73 -7.12
N ALA A 19 -19.42 -2.27 -5.92
CA ALA A 19 -19.35 -3.72 -5.68
C ALA A 19 -20.56 -4.53 -6.21
N PRO A 20 -21.83 -4.11 -6.03
CA PRO A 20 -22.97 -4.84 -6.57
C PRO A 20 -23.13 -4.70 -8.09
N LEU A 21 -22.48 -3.70 -8.71
CA LEU A 21 -22.53 -3.47 -10.16
C LEU A 21 -21.50 -4.32 -10.92
N LEU A 22 -20.52 -4.89 -10.22
CA LEU A 22 -19.51 -5.75 -10.83
C LEU A 22 -20.10 -7.12 -11.18
N GLN A 23 -19.90 -7.55 -12.43
CA GLN A 23 -20.21 -8.91 -12.83
C GLN A 23 -19.45 -9.92 -11.95
N PRO A 24 -20.07 -11.04 -11.53
CA PRO A 24 -19.42 -12.01 -10.65
C PRO A 24 -18.07 -12.53 -11.17
N SER A 25 -17.93 -12.69 -12.49
CA SER A 25 -16.68 -13.10 -13.15
C SER A 25 -15.54 -12.10 -12.94
N LEU A 26 -15.84 -10.80 -12.97
CA LEU A 26 -14.86 -9.73 -12.73
C LEU A 26 -14.40 -9.72 -11.27
N VAL A 27 -15.31 -9.97 -10.32
CA VAL A 27 -14.96 -10.08 -8.89
C VAL A 27 -14.01 -11.24 -8.64
N LEU A 28 -14.25 -12.40 -9.28
CA LEU A 28 -13.38 -13.57 -9.17
C LEU A 28 -11.99 -13.32 -9.79
N LEU A 29 -11.93 -12.69 -10.96
CA LEU A 29 -10.67 -12.30 -11.58
C LEU A 29 -9.90 -11.31 -10.68
N ALA A 30 -10.55 -10.26 -10.20
CA ALA A 30 -9.92 -9.28 -9.32
C ALA A 30 -9.34 -9.94 -8.07
N ARG A 31 -10.03 -10.91 -7.45
CA ARG A 31 -9.51 -11.68 -6.32
C ARG A 31 -8.29 -12.54 -6.68
N LYS A 32 -8.31 -13.20 -7.84
CA LYS A 32 -7.19 -14.02 -8.33
C LYS A 32 -5.90 -13.22 -8.52
N TRP A 33 -6.03 -11.98 -8.98
CA TRP A 33 -4.89 -11.09 -9.28
C TRP A 33 -4.54 -10.13 -8.13
N ARG A 34 -5.37 -10.04 -7.09
CA ARG A 34 -5.08 -9.23 -5.90
C ARG A 34 -3.94 -9.89 -5.14
N ARG A 35 -2.72 -9.38 -5.30
CA ARG A 35 -1.62 -9.72 -4.40
C ARG A 35 -1.99 -9.20 -3.01
N PRO A 36 -1.84 -10.00 -1.94
CA PRO A 36 -1.93 -9.45 -0.60
C PRO A 36 -0.90 -8.33 -0.52
N ALA A 37 -1.36 -7.11 -0.26
CA ALA A 37 -0.48 -5.99 0.05
C ALA A 37 0.12 -6.26 1.43
N THR A 38 1.11 -7.14 1.51
CA THR A 38 2.06 -7.07 2.59
C THR A 38 2.76 -5.72 2.42
N ILE A 39 2.32 -4.74 3.21
CA ILE A 39 3.07 -3.51 3.46
C ILE A 39 4.30 -3.93 4.27
N ALA A 40 5.22 -4.66 3.64
CA ALA A 40 6.57 -4.78 4.14
C ALA A 40 7.21 -3.41 3.87
N PRO A 41 7.89 -2.79 4.87
CA PRO A 41 8.70 -1.63 4.57
C PRO A 41 9.68 -2.03 3.47
N VAL A 42 9.71 -1.26 2.38
CA VAL A 42 10.73 -1.39 1.34
C VAL A 42 12.05 -0.94 1.98
N VAL A 43 12.71 -1.83 2.72
CA VAL A 43 14.05 -1.58 3.22
C VAL A 43 14.99 -1.80 2.05
N SER A 44 15.30 -0.73 1.32
CA SER A 44 16.36 -0.76 0.32
C SER A 44 17.67 -1.14 1.01
N THR A 45 18.09 -2.39 0.82
CA THR A 45 19.39 -2.89 1.31
C THR A 45 20.56 -2.25 0.57
N ARG A 46 20.32 -1.57 -0.56
CA ARG A 46 21.38 -1.04 -1.43
C ARG A 46 21.85 0.38 -1.09
N ALA A 47 21.12 1.12 -0.26
CA ALA A 47 21.47 2.50 0.08
C ALA A 47 22.03 2.71 1.50
N ARG A 48 22.04 1.66 2.37
CA ARG A 48 22.35 1.85 3.79
C ARG A 48 23.81 1.67 4.21
N CYS A 49 24.72 1.17 3.37
CA CYS A 49 26.08 0.84 3.83
C CYS A 49 26.87 2.02 4.40
N ASN A 50 26.65 3.24 3.90
CA ASN A 50 27.35 4.43 4.38
C ASN A 50 26.53 5.34 5.30
N GLU A 51 25.23 5.06 5.46
CA GLU A 51 24.33 5.80 6.35
C GLU A 51 24.58 5.46 7.82
N LEU A 52 24.19 6.36 8.72
CA LEU A 52 24.23 6.10 10.17
C LEU A 52 23.30 4.93 10.53
N CYS A 53 23.74 4.11 11.48
CA CYS A 53 22.97 2.96 11.95
C CYS A 53 21.69 3.44 12.65
N SER A 54 20.55 2.89 12.22
CA SER A 54 19.24 3.13 12.84
C SER A 54 19.12 2.56 14.26
N CYS A 55 20.11 1.78 14.72
CA CYS A 55 20.22 1.28 16.09
C CYS A 55 20.63 2.34 17.13
N GLY A 56 20.89 3.59 16.71
CA GLY A 56 21.22 4.69 17.61
C GLY A 56 22.69 4.77 18.04
N SER A 57 23.57 3.93 17.48
CA SER A 57 24.99 3.88 17.87
C SER A 57 25.85 5.05 17.35
N GLY A 58 25.32 5.85 16.41
CA GLY A 58 26.08 6.91 15.73
C GLY A 58 27.17 6.41 14.76
N LYS A 59 27.30 5.10 14.55
CA LYS A 59 28.25 4.50 13.61
C LYS A 59 27.59 4.22 12.26
N LYS A 60 28.36 4.17 11.17
CA LYS A 60 27.85 3.73 9.85
C LYS A 60 27.29 2.31 9.93
N TYR A 61 26.19 2.02 9.24
CA TYR A 61 25.51 0.72 9.25
C TYR A 61 26.48 -0.45 9.02
N LYS A 62 27.34 -0.36 8.00
CA LYS A 62 28.35 -1.38 7.66
C LYS A 62 29.42 -1.65 8.74
N ARG A 63 29.52 -0.80 9.77
CA ARG A 63 30.46 -0.94 10.89
C ARG A 63 29.71 -1.15 12.22
N CYS A 64 28.43 -1.50 12.16
CA CYS A 64 27.59 -1.65 13.35
C CYS A 64 26.69 -2.89 13.29
N CYS A 65 25.73 -2.93 12.36
CA CYS A 65 24.73 -3.99 12.27
C CYS A 65 24.64 -4.63 10.87
N GLY A 66 25.37 -4.09 9.90
CA GLY A 66 25.46 -4.62 8.54
C GLY A 66 26.61 -5.57 8.33
#